data_AF-A0A1E7JFY2-F1
#
_entry.id   AF-A0A1E7JFY2-F1
#
_cell.length_a   1.000
_cell.length_b   1.000
_cell.length_c   1.000
_cell.angle_alpha   90.00
_cell.angle_beta   90.00
_cell.angle_gamma   90.00
#
_symmetry.space_group_name_H-M   'P 1'
#
loop_
_entity.id
_entity.type
_entity.pdbx_description
1 polymer ?
#
loop_
_entity_poly.entity_id
_entity_poly.type
_entity_poly.pdbx_seq_one_letter_code
_entity_poly.pdbx_strand_id
1 'polypeptide(L)'
;MLDPTTTEEHGEHPPFPPIKVVRGNPTPEELAAALAVVRARAAAVAAEAPASRAAQEWADPARTVPRRVPHPGPKAWRTTYWPG
;
A
#
# COMPACT_ATOMS: atom_id res chain seq x y z
N MET A 1 -39.02 32.35 5.21
CA MET A 1 -39.24 30.90 5.35
C MET A 1 -37.95 30.24 4.92
N LEU A 2 -37.21 29.67 5.88
CA LEU A 2 -35.95 28.96 5.64
C LEU A 2 -36.28 27.52 5.26
N ASP A 3 -35.64 27.02 4.21
CA ASP A 3 -35.14 25.66 4.16
C ASP A 3 -33.67 25.71 3.67
N PRO A 4 -32.68 25.39 4.51
CA PRO A 4 -31.29 25.27 4.12
C PRO A 4 -31.07 23.87 3.53
N THR A 5 -31.15 23.73 2.21
CA THR A 5 -30.68 22.50 1.56
C THR A 5 -29.16 22.55 1.43
N THR A 6 -28.51 22.01 2.47
CA THR A 6 -27.38 21.11 2.38
C THR A 6 -26.32 21.44 1.33
N THR A 7 -25.26 22.07 1.83
CA THR A 7 -23.87 21.76 1.46
C THR A 7 -23.70 20.29 1.13
N GLU A 8 -23.42 19.98 -0.13
CA GLU A 8 -22.44 18.94 -0.47
C GLU A 8 -21.58 19.57 -1.56
N GLU A 9 -20.51 20.21 -1.08
CA GLU A 9 -19.38 20.62 -1.88
C GLU A 9 -18.95 19.41 -2.70
N HIS A 10 -19.15 19.48 -4.02
CA HIS A 10 -18.50 18.61 -4.99
C HIS A 10 -16.99 18.92 -4.98
N GLY A 11 -16.31 18.54 -3.89
CA GLY A 11 -14.87 18.49 -3.85
C GLY A 11 -14.42 17.37 -4.77
N GLU A 12 -14.00 17.76 -5.97
CA GLU A 12 -13.16 17.02 -6.93
C GLU A 12 -12.68 15.66 -6.38
N HIS A 13 -13.45 14.60 -6.65
CA HIS A 13 -13.01 13.24 -6.33
C HIS A 13 -11.87 12.91 -7.31
N PRO A 14 -10.63 12.65 -6.86
CA PRO A 14 -9.56 12.28 -7.76
C PRO A 14 -9.99 11.05 -8.58
N PRO A 15 -9.49 10.89 -9.83
CA PRO A 15 -10.04 9.94 -10.79
C PRO A 15 -10.06 8.48 -10.30
N PHE A 16 -9.33 8.14 -9.22
CA PHE A 16 -9.43 6.86 -8.53
C PHE A 16 -9.24 7.03 -7.01
N PRO A 17 -9.98 6.28 -6.16
CA PRO A 17 -9.65 6.16 -4.75
C PRO A 17 -8.22 5.59 -4.59
N PRO A 18 -7.50 5.95 -3.51
CA PRO A 18 -6.07 5.61 -3.36
C PRO A 18 -5.80 4.10 -3.28
N ILE A 19 -6.82 3.27 -3.06
CA ILE A 19 -6.72 1.81 -2.94
C ILE A 19 -7.88 1.17 -3.72
N LYS A 20 -7.57 0.11 -4.50
CA LYS A 20 -8.52 -0.65 -5.32
C LYS A 20 -8.64 -2.09 -4.84
N VAL A 21 -9.89 -2.57 -4.67
CA VAL A 21 -10.18 -3.99 -4.47
C VAL A 21 -10.06 -4.71 -5.81
N VAL A 22 -9.10 -5.61 -5.94
CA VAL A 22 -8.87 -6.38 -7.18
C VAL A 22 -9.76 -7.62 -7.24
N ARG A 23 -10.14 -8.18 -6.09
CA ARG A 23 -10.98 -9.38 -5.96
C ARG A 23 -11.81 -9.33 -4.68
N GLY A 24 -13.05 -9.82 -4.74
CA GLY A 24 -14.00 -9.86 -3.62
C GLY A 24 -14.90 -8.61 -3.54
N ASN A 25 -15.87 -8.64 -2.63
CA ASN A 25 -16.76 -7.51 -2.32
C ASN A 25 -16.78 -7.28 -0.80
N PRO A 26 -15.72 -6.64 -0.24
CA PRO A 26 -15.62 -6.44 1.21
C PRO A 26 -16.71 -5.50 1.69
N THR A 27 -17.16 -5.68 2.93
CA THR A 27 -18.03 -4.69 3.55
C THR A 27 -17.25 -3.39 3.84
N PRO A 28 -17.94 -2.24 4.02
CA PRO A 28 -17.28 -0.99 4.39
C PRO A 28 -16.42 -1.12 5.66
N GLU A 29 -16.88 -1.91 6.62
CA GLU A 29 -16.18 -2.18 7.88
C GLU A 29 -14.89 -2.97 7.66
N GLU A 30 -14.92 -3.99 6.80
CA GLU A 30 -13.73 -4.77 6.45
C GLU A 30 -12.69 -3.92 5.70
N LEU A 31 -13.14 -3.06 4.78
CA LEU A 31 -12.26 -2.11 4.09
C LEU A 31 -11.63 -1.14 5.10
N ALA A 32 -12.42 -0.58 6.03
CA ALA A 32 -11.92 0.29 7.07
C ALA A 32 -10.88 -0.41 7.97
N ALA A 33 -11.14 -1.65 8.35
CA ALA A 33 -10.21 -2.46 9.15
C ALA A 33 -8.89 -2.73 8.40
N ALA A 34 -8.97 -3.10 7.12
CA ALA A 34 -7.79 -3.30 6.29
C ALA A 34 -6.95 -2.02 6.17
N LEU A 35 -7.60 -0.88 5.94
CA LEU A 35 -6.94 0.42 5.87
C LEU A 35 -6.28 0.80 7.19
N ALA A 36 -6.92 0.52 8.33
CA ALA A 36 -6.36 0.77 9.65
C ALA A 36 -5.06 -0.01 9.87
N VAL A 37 -5.03 -1.30 9.51
CA VAL A 37 -3.83 -2.15 9.63
C VAL A 37 -2.68 -1.66 8.73
N VAL A 38 -2.98 -1.31 7.48
CA VAL A 38 -1.97 -0.78 6.54
C VAL A 38 -1.34 0.50 7.08
N ARG A 39 -2.17 1.43 7.58
CA ARG A 39 -1.70 2.70 8.16
C ARG A 39 -0.89 2.48 9.44
N ALA A 40 -1.35 1.59 10.32
CA ALA A 40 -0.64 1.27 11.56
C ALA A 40 0.76 0.70 11.28
N ARG A 41 0.89 -0.20 10.31
CA ARG A 41 2.21 -0.69 9.88
C ARG A 41 3.07 0.42 9.30
N ALA A 42 2.55 1.23 8.38
CA ALA A 42 3.31 2.34 7.80
C ALA A 42 3.82 3.32 8.87
N ALA A 43 3.01 3.61 9.89
CA ALA A 43 3.41 4.46 11.01
C ALA A 43 4.51 3.83 11.87
N ALA A 44 4.45 2.52 12.13
CA ALA A 44 5.49 1.80 12.85
C ALA A 44 6.84 1.86 12.11
N VAL A 45 6.84 1.68 10.79
CA VAL A 45 8.04 1.82 9.95
C VAL A 45 8.61 3.22 9.99
N ALA A 46 7.74 4.23 9.95
CA ALA A 46 8.16 5.62 10.00
C ALA A 46 8.75 6.02 11.37
N ALA A 47 8.39 5.31 12.44
CA ALA A 47 8.90 5.55 13.79
C ALA A 47 10.28 4.90 14.06
N GLU A 48 10.70 3.93 13.25
CA GLU A 48 12.00 3.27 13.37
C GLU A 48 13.12 4.19 12.84
N ALA A 49 14.23 4.33 13.59
CA ALA A 49 15.40 5.06 13.10
C ALA A 49 15.96 4.38 11.84
N PRO A 50 16.51 5.13 10.86
CA PRO A 50 16.98 4.54 9.62
C PRO A 50 18.21 3.65 9.87
N ALA A 51 17.98 2.36 10.12
CA ALA A 51 18.97 1.34 9.81
C ALA A 51 19.28 1.43 8.32
N SER A 52 20.52 1.14 7.90
CA SER A 52 20.88 1.13 6.47
C SER A 52 19.86 0.28 5.72
N ARG A 53 18.95 0.92 4.99
CA ARG A 53 17.81 0.24 4.38
C ARG A 53 18.39 -0.67 3.32
N ALA A 54 18.44 -1.97 3.61
CA ALA A 54 18.75 -2.95 2.60
C ALA A 54 17.81 -2.67 1.42
N ALA A 55 18.37 -2.54 0.21
CA ALA A 55 17.57 -2.29 -0.97
C ALA A 55 16.43 -3.32 -1.01
N GLN A 56 15.20 -2.85 -1.17
CA GLN A 56 14.06 -3.76 -1.22
C GLN A 56 14.25 -4.65 -2.46
N GLU A 57 14.55 -5.93 -2.25
CA GLU A 57 14.86 -6.89 -3.32
C GLU A 57 13.74 -6.97 -4.38
N TRP A 58 12.52 -6.57 -4.04
CA TRP A 58 11.39 -6.49 -4.97
C TRP A 58 11.39 -5.21 -5.83
N ALA A 59 11.96 -4.12 -5.33
CA ALA A 59 12.09 -2.85 -6.03
C ALA A 59 13.38 -2.75 -6.86
N ASP A 60 14.18 -3.83 -6.91
CA ASP A 60 15.40 -3.87 -7.72
C ASP A 60 15.03 -3.64 -9.21
N PRO A 61 15.51 -2.56 -9.85
CA PRO A 61 15.27 -2.29 -11.27
C PRO A 61 15.69 -3.46 -12.18
N ALA A 62 16.61 -4.30 -11.71
CA ALA A 62 17.02 -5.52 -12.39
C ALA A 62 15.86 -6.51 -12.64
N ARG A 63 14.72 -6.37 -11.96
CA ARG A 63 13.52 -7.20 -12.16
C ARG A 63 12.59 -6.69 -13.27
N THR A 64 12.65 -5.41 -13.61
CA THR A 64 11.79 -4.78 -14.64
C THR A 64 12.45 -4.79 -16.02
N VAL A 65 13.79 -4.87 -16.08
CA VAL A 65 14.54 -4.96 -17.34
C VAL A 65 14.42 -6.37 -17.92
N PRO A 66 14.06 -6.54 -19.21
CA PRO A 66 14.02 -7.85 -19.87
C PRO A 66 15.39 -8.52 -19.88
N ARG A 67 15.63 -9.43 -18.94
CA ARG A 67 16.83 -10.28 -18.83
C ARG A 67 16.43 -11.64 -18.29
N ARG A 68 17.36 -12.61 -18.30
CA ARG A 68 17.16 -13.88 -17.59
C ARG A 68 16.76 -13.62 -16.14
N VAL A 69 15.74 -14.34 -15.69
CA VAL A 69 15.27 -14.31 -14.30
C VAL A 69 16.47 -14.60 -13.39
N PRO A 70 16.75 -13.75 -12.39
CA PRO A 70 17.83 -14.01 -11.43
C PRO A 70 17.61 -15.36 -10.76
N HIS A 71 18.68 -16.16 -10.64
CA HIS A 71 18.60 -17.41 -9.91
C HIS A 71 18.30 -17.09 -8.43
N PRO A 72 17.38 -17.83 -7.78
CA PRO A 72 17.07 -17.58 -6.37
C PRO A 72 18.34 -17.77 -5.52
N GLY A 73 18.81 -16.68 -4.91
CA GLY A 73 19.93 -16.70 -3.98
C GLY A 73 19.49 -17.15 -2.57
N PRO A 74 20.43 -17.35 -1.63
CA PRO A 74 20.14 -17.80 -0.27
C PRO A 74 19.15 -16.92 0.52
N LYS A 75 18.96 -15.67 0.09
CA LYS A 75 18.00 -14.72 0.69
C LYS A 75 16.62 -14.71 0.01
N ALA A 76 16.45 -15.37 -1.13
CA ALA A 76 15.24 -15.26 -1.96
C ALA A 76 13.95 -15.64 -1.23
N TRP A 77 14.01 -16.62 -0.31
CA TRP A 77 12.86 -17.01 0.52
C TRP A 77 12.64 -16.04 1.68
N ARG A 78 13.73 -15.57 2.31
CA ARG A 78 13.67 -14.59 3.40
C ARG A 78 13.13 -13.24 2.94
N THR A 79 13.29 -12.90 1.67
CA THR A 79 12.77 -11.67 1.05
C THR A 79 11.39 -11.87 0.43
N THR A 80 10.75 -13.04 0.60
CA THR A 80 9.34 -13.27 0.25
C THR A 80 8.39 -12.64 1.28
N TYR A 81 8.84 -12.52 2.54
CA TYR A 81 8.16 -11.77 3.59
C TYR A 81 9.01 -10.56 3.96
N TRP A 82 8.56 -9.37 3.56
CA TRP A 82 9.16 -8.15 4.07
C TRP A 82 8.31 -7.67 5.25
N PRO A 83 8.81 -7.69 6.51
CA PRO A 83 8.33 -6.73 7.47
C PRO A 83 8.77 -5.37 6.92
N GLY A 84 7.79 -4.60 6.45
CA GLY A 84 7.96 -3.19 6.14
C GLY A 84 8.69 -2.48 7.26
#